data_AF-A0A9W9UZ73-F1
#
_entry.id   AF-A0A9W9UZ73-F1
#
_cell.length_a   1.000
_cell.length_b   1.000
_cell.length_c   1.000
_cell.angle_alpha   90.00
_cell.angle_beta   90.00
_cell.angle_gamma   90.00
#
_symmetry.space_group_name_H-M   'P 1'
#
loop_
_entity.id
_entity.type
_entity.pdbx_description
1 polymer ?
#
loop_
_entity_poly.entity_id
_entity_poly.type
_entity_poly.pdbx_seq_one_letter_code
_entity_poly.pdbx_strand_id
1 'polypeptide(L)'
;MINPRLLFPTVTVFISFIITILCLFAGTQKNFLENVDLLTLYTPEGSTDSSAHDFYSVHIMSYCQGTLGASDPSAGVTRNVTDCSHRKILFSFDPTQEWPEVSHGPELEWPRVISDDFHAFRMTTRSMAVLYCIGVGAMGAALLVKVWTAIAPRAGQGKIECGFIMLGTLSVSVASIIATVIAFEFVALINAHGKGSNVSAKYGEKLLGMTWAAVGLLLVGSVACFVNVFVRGPAPPPPMEKEMDIEG
;
A
#
# COMPACT_ATOMS: atom_id res chain seq x y z
N MET A 1 -0.27 -30.32 19.31
CA MET A 1 -1.61 -29.79 19.00
C MET A 1 -1.50 -28.32 18.63
N ILE A 2 -1.96 -27.93 17.43
CA ILE A 2 -1.98 -26.54 16.98
C ILE A 2 -3.14 -25.82 17.66
N ASN A 3 -2.89 -24.74 18.41
CA ASN A 3 -3.94 -23.97 19.08
C ASN A 3 -4.61 -23.01 18.09
N PRO A 4 -5.86 -23.24 17.66
CA PRO A 4 -6.52 -22.41 16.64
C PRO A 4 -6.65 -20.94 17.07
N ARG A 5 -6.76 -20.69 18.38
CA ARG A 5 -6.80 -19.34 18.96
C ARG A 5 -5.51 -18.54 18.75
N LEU A 6 -4.34 -19.20 18.76
CA LEU A 6 -3.05 -18.57 18.50
C LEU A 6 -2.72 -18.50 17.01
N LEU A 7 -3.31 -19.39 16.21
CA LEU A 7 -3.12 -19.43 14.76
C LEU A 7 -3.85 -18.26 14.07
N PHE A 8 -5.07 -17.96 14.50
CA PHE A 8 -5.93 -16.93 13.90
C PHE A 8 -5.24 -15.57 13.68
N PRO A 9 -4.64 -14.90 14.69
CA PRO A 9 -3.96 -13.62 14.47
C PRO A 9 -2.79 -13.73 13.49
N THR A 10 -2.04 -14.84 13.55
CA THR A 10 -0.93 -15.11 12.61
C THR A 10 -1.40 -15.14 11.16
N VAL A 11 -2.50 -15.84 10.89
CA VAL A 11 -3.06 -15.95 9.53
C VAL A 11 -3.52 -14.60 9.02
N THR A 12 -4.21 -13.81 9.85
CA THR A 12 -4.64 -12.46 9.46
C THR A 12 -3.46 -11.54 9.15
N VAL A 13 -2.39 -11.62 9.93
CA VAL A 13 -1.16 -10.83 9.71
C VAL A 13 -0.43 -11.32 8.46
N PHE A 14 -0.36 -12.63 8.22
CA PHE A 14 0.27 -13.19 7.03
C PHE A 14 -0.44 -12.74 5.75
N ILE A 15 -1.77 -12.82 5.69
CA ILE A 15 -2.53 -12.36 4.53
C ILE A 15 -2.33 -10.84 4.34
N SER A 16 -2.40 -10.06 5.42
CA SER A 16 -2.20 -8.61 5.36
C SER A 16 -0.79 -8.23 4.91
N PHE A 17 0.22 -8.98 5.32
CA PHE A 17 1.61 -8.81 4.92
C PHE A 17 1.76 -8.98 3.41
N ILE A 18 1.16 -10.03 2.84
CA ILE A 18 1.16 -10.26 1.39
C ILE A 18 0.44 -9.12 0.66
N ILE A 19 -0.77 -8.75 1.09
CA ILE A 19 -1.54 -7.67 0.44
C ILE A 19 -0.76 -6.35 0.47
N THR A 20 -0.15 -6.01 1.60
CA THR A 20 0.61 -4.74 1.76
C THR A 20 1.89 -4.74 0.91
N ILE A 21 2.59 -5.89 0.82
CA ILE A 21 3.71 -6.05 -0.10
C ILE A 21 3.25 -5.88 -1.55
N LEU A 22 2.16 -6.53 -1.95
CA LEU A 22 1.63 -6.38 -3.30
C LEU A 22 1.30 -4.91 -3.63
N CYS A 23 0.74 -4.16 -2.69
CA CYS A 23 0.48 -2.72 -2.87
C CYS A 23 1.78 -1.91 -2.99
N LEU A 24 2.81 -2.21 -2.18
CA LEU A 24 4.10 -1.52 -2.22
C LEU A 24 4.88 -1.75 -3.51
N PHE A 25 4.78 -2.96 -4.08
CA PHE A 25 5.49 -3.36 -5.30
C PHE A 25 4.66 -3.18 -6.57
N ALA A 26 3.40 -2.74 -6.47
CA ALA A 26 2.57 -2.44 -7.62
C ALA A 26 3.29 -1.47 -8.58
N GLY A 27 3.28 -1.79 -9.87
CA GLY A 27 3.94 -0.95 -10.88
C GLY A 27 5.47 -0.97 -10.84
N THR A 28 6.10 -2.00 -10.27
CA THR A 28 7.57 -2.17 -10.36
C THR A 28 8.02 -2.73 -11.72
N GLN A 29 7.14 -3.48 -12.40
CA GLN A 29 7.40 -4.03 -13.74
C GLN A 29 6.13 -3.96 -14.60
N LYS A 30 6.32 -3.99 -15.91
CA LYS A 30 5.23 -4.13 -16.89
C LYS A 30 4.41 -5.38 -16.56
N ASN A 31 3.08 -5.26 -16.58
CA ASN A 31 2.11 -6.31 -16.24
C ASN A 31 2.01 -6.71 -14.75
N PHE A 32 2.82 -6.13 -13.85
CA PHE A 32 2.71 -6.41 -12.41
C PHE A 32 1.77 -5.41 -11.73
N LEU A 33 0.51 -5.81 -11.53
CA LEU A 33 -0.52 -5.00 -10.85
C LEU A 33 -0.64 -3.58 -11.41
N GLU A 34 -0.66 -3.43 -12.74
CA GLU A 34 -0.67 -2.09 -13.39
C GLU A 34 -1.88 -1.24 -13.01
N ASN A 35 -3.01 -1.91 -12.71
CA ASN A 35 -4.28 -1.28 -12.36
C ASN A 35 -4.43 -1.05 -10.84
N VAL A 36 -3.35 -1.24 -10.08
CA VAL A 36 -3.27 -1.00 -8.63
C VAL A 36 -2.43 0.25 -8.40
N ASP A 37 -2.85 1.33 -9.03
CA ASP A 37 -2.31 2.67 -8.89
C ASP A 37 -3.03 3.43 -7.77
N LEU A 38 -2.38 4.47 -7.26
CA LEU A 38 -2.96 5.44 -6.33
C LEU A 38 -3.86 6.42 -7.09
N LEU A 39 -3.37 6.88 -8.24
CA LEU A 39 -4.08 7.71 -9.18
C LEU A 39 -3.48 7.54 -10.58
N THR A 40 -4.33 7.67 -11.59
CA THR A 40 -3.95 7.74 -13.00
C THR A 40 -4.15 9.18 -13.50
N LEU A 41 -3.13 9.76 -14.12
CA LEU A 41 -3.21 11.01 -14.86
C LEU A 41 -3.37 10.73 -16.35
N TYR A 42 -4.21 11.51 -16.99
CA TYR A 42 -4.43 11.53 -18.43
C TYR A 42 -4.04 12.89 -18.97
N THR A 43 -3.20 12.88 -19.99
CA THR A 43 -2.75 14.09 -20.67
C THR A 43 -3.32 14.11 -22.09
N PRO A 44 -3.50 15.30 -22.68
CA PRO A 44 -3.84 15.39 -24.09
C PRO A 44 -2.74 14.76 -24.94
N GLU A 45 -3.12 14.11 -26.05
CA GLU A 45 -2.19 13.60 -27.05
C GLU A 45 -1.25 14.75 -27.48
N GLY A 46 0.02 14.62 -27.15
CA GLY A 46 1.05 15.55 -27.57
C GLY A 46 1.26 15.43 -29.08
N SER A 47 1.08 16.54 -29.80
CA SER A 47 1.32 16.62 -31.24
C SER A 47 2.74 16.15 -31.57
N THR A 48 2.88 14.99 -32.22
CA THR A 48 4.00 14.39 -33.01
C THR A 48 5.48 14.55 -32.60
N ASP A 49 5.87 15.57 -31.83
CA ASP A 49 7.25 15.91 -31.43
C ASP A 49 7.47 15.94 -29.90
N SER A 50 6.43 15.87 -29.07
CA SER A 50 6.59 15.85 -27.61
C SER A 50 6.68 14.41 -27.08
N SER A 51 7.72 14.09 -26.32
CA SER A 51 7.95 12.78 -25.67
C SER A 51 6.97 12.42 -24.54
N ALA A 52 5.78 13.04 -24.52
CA ALA A 52 4.79 12.89 -23.46
C ALA A 52 3.86 11.70 -23.76
N HIS A 53 3.75 10.77 -22.81
CA HIS A 53 2.80 9.64 -22.85
C HIS A 53 1.36 10.08 -22.55
N ASP A 54 0.36 9.34 -23.04
CA ASP A 54 -1.07 9.66 -22.87
C ASP A 54 -1.57 9.48 -21.44
N PHE A 55 -0.97 8.54 -20.69
CA PHE A 55 -1.32 8.32 -19.30
C PHE A 55 -0.11 8.01 -18.41
N TYR A 56 -0.24 8.38 -17.14
CA TYR A 56 0.71 8.10 -16.08
C TYR A 56 -0.03 7.51 -14.87
N SER A 57 0.26 6.26 -14.54
CA SER A 57 -0.25 5.58 -13.35
C SER A 57 0.76 5.73 -12.22
N VAL A 58 0.39 6.46 -11.17
CA VAL A 58 1.25 6.68 -10.00
C VAL A 58 0.97 5.62 -8.95
N HIS A 59 1.98 4.88 -8.53
CA HIS A 59 1.94 3.88 -7.46
C HIS A 59 2.64 4.42 -6.19
N ILE A 60 2.67 3.62 -5.12
CA ILE A 60 3.25 4.06 -3.83
C ILE A 60 4.75 4.37 -3.94
N MET A 61 5.50 3.60 -4.74
CA MET A 61 6.97 3.72 -4.84
C MET A 61 7.49 3.89 -6.27
N SER A 62 6.61 3.89 -7.25
CA SER A 62 6.95 4.00 -8.67
C SER A 62 5.80 4.66 -9.42
N TYR A 63 6.04 4.97 -10.68
CA TYR A 63 5.01 5.34 -11.64
C TYR A 63 5.28 4.59 -12.95
N CYS A 64 4.21 4.31 -13.68
CA CYS A 64 4.26 3.73 -15.02
C CYS A 64 3.61 4.70 -16.01
N GLN A 65 4.12 4.72 -17.24
CA GLN A 65 3.65 5.59 -18.32
C GLN A 65 3.31 4.75 -19.55
N GLY A 66 2.37 5.22 -20.35
CA GLY A 66 1.94 4.48 -21.52
C GLY A 66 0.98 5.23 -22.43
N THR A 67 0.54 4.54 -23.48
CA THR A 67 -0.37 5.08 -24.49
C THR A 67 -1.74 4.44 -24.40
N LEU A 68 -2.76 5.17 -24.82
CA LEU A 68 -4.13 4.66 -24.89
C LEU A 68 -4.30 3.90 -26.21
N GLY A 69 -4.61 2.62 -26.09
CA GLY A 69 -4.98 1.75 -27.21
C GLY A 69 -6.43 1.93 -27.63
N ALA A 70 -6.87 1.11 -28.59
CA ALA A 70 -8.22 1.17 -29.13
C ALA A 70 -9.29 1.05 -28.03
N SER A 71 -10.28 1.94 -28.12
CA SER A 71 -11.48 1.95 -27.28
C SER A 71 -12.38 0.78 -27.66
N ASP A 72 -12.48 -0.23 -26.81
CA ASP A 72 -13.37 -1.36 -27.02
C ASP A 72 -14.70 -1.10 -26.27
N PRO A 73 -15.86 -1.08 -26.93
CA PRO A 73 -17.15 -0.69 -26.32
C PRO A 73 -17.61 -1.54 -25.13
N SER A 74 -17.02 -2.73 -24.91
CA SER A 74 -17.35 -3.65 -23.82
C SER A 74 -16.25 -3.78 -22.75
N ALA A 75 -15.03 -3.30 -23.03
CA ALA A 75 -13.87 -3.41 -22.12
C ALA A 75 -13.26 -2.05 -21.72
N GLY A 76 -13.73 -0.94 -22.30
CA GLY A 76 -13.18 0.39 -22.08
C GLY A 76 -11.93 0.65 -22.92
N VAL A 77 -11.22 1.73 -22.59
CA VAL A 77 -9.96 2.10 -23.27
C VAL A 77 -8.84 1.17 -22.80
N THR A 78 -8.24 0.42 -23.72
CA THR A 78 -7.10 -0.46 -23.40
C THR A 78 -5.87 0.39 -23.11
N ARG A 79 -5.23 0.23 -21.95
CA ARG A 79 -4.00 0.96 -21.60
C ARG A 79 -2.79 0.12 -22.00
N ASN A 80 -1.87 0.69 -22.77
CA ASN A 80 -0.62 0.02 -23.14
C ASN A 80 0.56 0.63 -22.39
N VAL A 81 1.00 -0.04 -21.32
CA VAL A 81 2.12 0.43 -20.48
C VAL A 81 3.43 0.31 -21.26
N THR A 82 4.03 1.47 -21.56
CA THR A 82 5.26 1.57 -22.36
C THR A 82 6.50 1.44 -21.50
N ASP A 83 6.53 2.09 -20.34
CA ASP A 83 7.67 2.00 -19.42
C ASP A 83 7.27 2.26 -17.96
N CYS A 84 8.08 1.78 -17.02
CA CYS A 84 7.89 2.03 -15.60
C CYS A 84 9.20 2.51 -14.96
N SER A 85 9.09 3.49 -14.09
CA SER A 85 10.23 4.02 -13.35
C SER A 85 10.79 3.04 -12.32
N HIS A 86 12.07 3.20 -12.02
CA HIS A 86 12.70 2.44 -10.94
C HIS A 86 12.11 2.80 -9.57
N ARG A 87 11.86 1.77 -8.76
CA ARG A 87 11.36 1.90 -7.39
C ARG A 87 12.25 2.80 -6.53
N LYS A 88 11.68 3.85 -5.95
CA LYS A 88 12.36 4.72 -4.96
C LYS A 88 11.51 4.80 -3.68
N ILE A 89 12.13 4.56 -2.52
CA ILE A 89 11.43 4.56 -1.21
C ILE A 89 10.91 5.97 -0.86
N LEU A 90 11.59 7.01 -1.33
CA LEU A 90 11.19 8.42 -1.22
C LEU A 90 10.70 8.97 -2.56
N PHE A 91 10.03 8.13 -3.35
CA PHE A 91 9.46 8.57 -4.61
C PHE A 91 8.49 9.73 -4.37
N SER A 92 8.58 10.71 -5.26
CA SER A 92 7.70 11.87 -5.27
C SER A 92 7.56 12.28 -6.72
N PHE A 93 6.39 12.06 -7.29
CA PHE A 93 6.09 12.49 -8.65
C PHE A 93 6.21 14.02 -8.71
N ASP A 94 7.02 14.50 -9.64
CA ASP A 94 7.25 15.91 -9.88
C ASP A 94 6.82 16.24 -11.30
N PRO A 95 5.57 16.69 -11.50
CA PRO A 95 5.08 16.97 -12.84
C PRO A 95 5.91 18.05 -13.54
N THR A 96 6.62 18.90 -12.79
CA THR A 96 7.44 19.99 -13.32
C THR A 96 8.77 19.52 -13.92
N GLN A 97 9.30 18.37 -13.47
CA GLN A 97 10.52 17.78 -14.04
C GLN A 97 10.23 16.86 -15.24
N GLU A 98 9.10 16.17 -15.23
CA GLU A 98 8.74 15.20 -16.27
C GLU A 98 8.04 15.85 -17.48
N TRP A 99 7.49 17.07 -17.33
CA TRP A 99 6.85 17.82 -18.41
C TRP A 99 7.37 19.26 -18.55
N PRO A 100 8.63 19.45 -19.00
CA PRO A 100 9.16 20.78 -19.23
C PRO A 100 8.38 21.52 -20.32
N GLU A 101 7.93 20.84 -21.38
CA GLU A 101 7.21 21.47 -22.50
C GLU A 101 5.76 21.84 -22.18
N VAL A 102 5.05 21.00 -21.42
CA VAL A 102 3.68 21.29 -20.97
C VAL A 102 3.69 22.41 -19.93
N SER A 103 4.73 22.49 -19.07
CA SER A 103 4.83 23.53 -18.03
C SER A 103 5.27 24.91 -18.55
N HIS A 104 5.85 25.00 -19.75
CA HIS A 104 6.33 26.26 -20.35
C HIS A 104 5.58 26.66 -21.64
N GLY A 105 4.59 25.87 -22.06
CA GLY A 105 3.67 26.28 -23.11
C GLY A 105 2.80 27.45 -22.64
N PRO A 106 2.37 28.35 -23.55
CA PRO A 106 1.59 29.55 -23.21
C PRO A 106 0.22 29.29 -22.51
N GLU A 107 -0.17 28.03 -22.30
CA GLU A 107 -1.46 27.62 -21.72
C GLU A 107 -1.39 26.89 -20.36
N LEU A 108 -0.20 26.59 -19.82
CA LEU A 108 -0.06 25.76 -18.61
C LEU A 108 1.01 26.29 -17.63
N GLU A 109 0.99 27.60 -17.38
CA GLU A 109 1.66 28.15 -16.21
C GLU A 109 0.84 27.76 -14.97
N TRP A 110 1.22 26.67 -14.29
CA TRP A 110 0.54 26.23 -13.07
C TRP A 110 0.52 27.38 -12.05
N PRO A 111 -0.66 27.85 -11.60
CA PRO A 111 -0.74 28.83 -10.52
C PRO A 111 0.12 28.44 -9.32
N ARG A 112 0.73 29.42 -8.64
CA ARG A 112 1.57 29.19 -7.44
C ARG A 112 0.87 28.34 -6.36
N VAL A 113 -0.46 28.42 -6.29
CA VAL A 113 -1.30 27.60 -5.40
C VAL A 113 -1.12 26.10 -5.65
N ILE A 114 -1.00 25.70 -6.92
CA ILE A 114 -0.87 24.29 -7.31
C ILE A 114 0.57 23.80 -7.11
N SER A 115 1.57 24.65 -7.33
CA SER A 115 2.96 24.28 -7.03
C SER A 115 3.19 24.01 -5.54
N ASP A 116 2.51 24.76 -4.65
CA ASP A 116 2.56 24.52 -3.22
C ASP A 116 1.88 23.20 -2.84
N ASP A 117 0.75 22.87 -3.48
CA ASP A 117 0.06 21.59 -3.29
C ASP A 117 0.87 20.40 -3.83
N PHE A 118 1.63 20.57 -4.92
CA PHE A 118 2.57 19.55 -5.40
C PHE A 118 3.72 19.31 -4.41
N HIS A 119 4.22 20.37 -3.76
CA HIS A 119 5.21 20.22 -2.71
C HIS A 119 4.65 19.46 -1.50
N ALA A 120 3.43 19.80 -1.06
CA ALA A 120 2.75 19.09 0.01
C ALA A 120 2.48 17.62 -0.36
N PHE A 121 2.07 17.35 -1.59
CA PHE A 121 1.87 16.01 -2.14
C PHE A 121 3.16 15.19 -2.12
N ARG A 122 4.30 15.76 -2.54
CA ARG A 122 5.62 15.12 -2.48
C ARG A 122 5.99 14.72 -1.06
N MET A 123 5.78 15.60 -0.09
CA MET A 123 6.07 15.30 1.32
C MET A 123 5.15 14.21 1.88
N THR A 124 3.88 14.24 1.48
CA THR A 124 2.83 13.33 1.97
C THR A 124 3.00 11.93 1.39
N THR A 125 3.27 11.79 0.09
CA THR A 125 3.57 10.51 -0.59
C THR A 125 4.81 9.83 -0.03
N ARG A 126 5.89 10.58 0.21
CA ARG A 126 7.09 10.06 0.89
C ARG A 126 6.79 9.53 2.29
N SER A 127 6.01 10.29 3.06
CA SER A 127 5.61 9.90 4.42
C SER A 127 4.77 8.62 4.41
N MET A 128 3.80 8.54 3.49
CA MET A 128 2.99 7.35 3.25
C MET A 128 3.83 6.11 2.91
N ALA A 129 4.80 6.25 2.00
CA ALA A 129 5.68 5.15 1.61
C ALA A 129 6.51 4.64 2.80
N VAL A 130 7.06 5.55 3.62
CA VAL A 130 7.79 5.20 4.84
C VAL A 130 6.89 4.47 5.84
N LEU A 131 5.65 4.93 6.05
CA LEU A 131 4.69 4.29 6.95
C LEU A 131 4.30 2.88 6.47
N TYR A 132 4.10 2.67 5.17
CA TYR A 132 3.89 1.33 4.62
C TYR A 132 5.12 0.43 4.84
N CYS A 133 6.33 0.95 4.67
CA CYS A 133 7.57 0.19 4.96
C CYS A 133 7.70 -0.22 6.42
N ILE A 134 7.43 0.70 7.35
CA ILE A 134 7.42 0.40 8.80
C ILE A 134 6.37 -0.68 9.09
N GLY A 135 5.19 -0.56 8.49
CA GLY A 135 4.12 -1.55 8.60
C GLY A 135 4.54 -2.94 8.15
N VAL A 136 5.11 -3.06 6.96
CA VAL A 136 5.60 -4.33 6.40
C VAL A 136 6.76 -4.89 7.23
N GLY A 137 7.69 -4.05 7.68
CA GLY A 137 8.77 -4.44 8.57
C GLY A 137 8.25 -5.01 9.90
N ALA A 138 7.27 -4.36 10.51
CA ALA A 138 6.66 -4.81 11.76
C ALA A 138 5.89 -6.13 11.58
N MET A 139 5.10 -6.26 10.51
CA MET A 139 4.41 -7.52 10.17
C MET A 139 5.40 -8.67 9.90
N GLY A 140 6.47 -8.41 9.16
CA GLY A 140 7.53 -9.38 8.91
C GLY A 140 8.21 -9.82 10.21
N ALA A 141 8.53 -8.87 11.10
CA ALA A 141 9.09 -9.16 12.41
C ALA A 141 8.13 -10.00 13.27
N ALA A 142 6.83 -9.72 13.27
CA ALA A 142 5.83 -10.52 13.97
C ALA A 142 5.79 -11.97 13.48
N LEU A 143 5.85 -12.19 12.16
CA LEU A 143 5.91 -13.52 11.56
C LEU A 143 7.21 -14.26 11.93
N LEU A 144 8.36 -13.57 11.94
CA LEU A 144 9.64 -14.15 12.38
C LEU A 144 9.60 -14.54 13.86
N VAL A 145 9.01 -13.71 14.72
CA VAL A 145 8.80 -14.04 16.14
C VAL A 145 7.96 -15.30 16.26
N LYS A 146 6.89 -15.44 15.47
CA LYS A 146 6.06 -16.66 15.45
C LYS A 146 6.84 -17.90 15.03
N VAL A 147 7.62 -17.84 13.97
CA VAL A 147 8.49 -18.95 13.56
C VAL A 147 9.47 -19.31 14.68
N TRP A 148 10.07 -18.31 15.32
CA TRP A 148 10.98 -18.52 16.44
C TRP A 148 10.29 -19.17 17.65
N THR A 149 9.05 -18.77 17.96
CA THR A 149 8.28 -19.38 19.06
C THR A 149 7.98 -20.86 18.82
N ALA A 150 7.86 -21.29 17.55
CA ALA A 150 7.62 -22.68 17.20
C ALA A 150 8.88 -23.55 17.39
N ILE A 151 10.07 -22.98 17.24
CA ILE A 151 11.35 -23.69 17.39
C ILE A 151 11.81 -23.69 18.86
N ALA A 152 11.74 -22.52 19.52
CA ALA A 152 12.24 -22.32 20.87
C ALA A 152 11.21 -21.52 21.71
N PRO A 153 10.23 -22.21 22.31
CA PRO A 153 9.19 -21.56 23.09
C PRO A 153 9.80 -20.91 24.34
N ARG A 154 9.64 -19.58 24.48
CA ARG A 154 10.03 -18.83 25.69
C ARG A 154 8.86 -18.05 26.24
N ALA A 155 8.82 -17.94 27.57
CA ALA A 155 7.86 -17.08 28.26
C ALA A 155 8.00 -15.62 27.77
N GLY A 156 6.86 -14.98 27.44
CA GLY A 156 6.82 -13.57 27.04
C GLY A 156 6.90 -13.27 25.53
N GLN A 157 7.22 -14.25 24.67
CA GLN A 157 7.29 -14.04 23.21
C GLN A 157 5.96 -13.54 22.60
N GLY A 158 4.81 -13.94 23.16
CA GLY A 158 3.50 -13.48 22.69
C GLY A 158 3.26 -11.97 22.90
N LYS A 159 3.87 -11.35 23.92
CA LYS A 159 3.78 -9.89 24.13
C LYS A 159 4.55 -9.12 23.08
N ILE A 160 5.74 -9.62 22.73
CA ILE A 160 6.62 -9.03 21.71
C ILE A 160 5.93 -9.06 20.34
N GLU A 161 5.38 -10.23 19.97
CA GLU A 161 4.60 -10.39 18.75
C GLU A 161 3.40 -9.45 18.71
N CYS A 162 2.62 -9.37 19.80
CA CYS A 162 1.49 -8.44 19.91
C CYS A 162 1.93 -6.98 19.68
N GLY A 163 3.06 -6.57 20.26
CA GLY A 163 3.63 -5.24 20.06
C GLY A 163 3.94 -4.93 18.58
N PHE A 164 4.55 -5.86 17.86
CA PHE A 164 4.82 -5.70 16.43
C PHE A 164 3.54 -5.65 15.59
N ILE A 165 2.53 -6.46 15.91
CA ILE A 165 1.24 -6.41 15.23
C ILE A 165 0.57 -5.05 15.44
N MET A 166 0.53 -4.54 16.67
CA MET A 166 -0.05 -3.22 16.98
C MET A 166 0.66 -2.08 16.22
N LEU A 167 2.00 -2.11 16.20
CA LEU A 167 2.81 -1.15 15.45
C LEU A 167 2.51 -1.22 13.94
N GLY A 168 2.43 -2.42 13.40
CA GLY A 168 2.08 -2.66 12.00
C GLY A 168 0.69 -2.12 11.65
N THR A 169 -0.31 -2.44 12.47
CA THR A 169 -1.69 -1.97 12.29
C THR A 169 -1.77 -0.45 12.30
N LEU A 170 -1.14 0.22 13.28
CA LEU A 170 -1.15 1.68 13.37
C LEU A 170 -0.50 2.32 12.14
N SER A 171 0.69 1.84 11.77
CA SER A 171 1.46 2.40 10.65
C SER A 171 0.74 2.25 9.32
N VAL A 172 0.22 1.04 9.02
CA VAL A 172 -0.53 0.78 7.78
C VAL A 172 -1.86 1.54 7.76
N SER A 173 -2.54 1.69 8.89
CA SER A 173 -3.79 2.45 8.96
C SER A 173 -3.58 3.93 8.63
N VAL A 174 -2.55 4.57 9.21
CA VAL A 174 -2.21 5.96 8.89
C VAL A 174 -1.80 6.10 7.43
N ALA A 175 -1.00 5.17 6.90
CA ALA A 175 -0.63 5.18 5.49
C ALA A 175 -1.84 5.07 4.54
N SER A 176 -2.82 4.21 4.85
CA SER A 176 -4.04 4.05 4.06
C SER A 176 -4.96 5.27 4.13
N ILE A 177 -5.01 5.97 5.27
CA ILE A 177 -5.72 7.26 5.36
C ILE A 177 -5.07 8.28 4.43
N ILE A 178 -3.74 8.39 4.46
CA ILE A 178 -3.00 9.30 3.58
C ILE A 178 -3.24 8.95 2.10
N ALA A 179 -3.19 7.65 1.74
CA ALA A 179 -3.50 7.19 0.39
C ALA A 179 -4.91 7.61 -0.05
N THR A 180 -5.88 7.52 0.86
CA THR A 180 -7.27 7.91 0.60
C THR A 180 -7.40 9.42 0.38
N VAL A 181 -6.75 10.24 1.20
CA VAL A 181 -6.74 11.71 1.04
C VAL A 181 -6.14 12.08 -0.31
N ILE A 182 -4.99 11.49 -0.66
CA ILE A 182 -4.37 11.73 -1.97
C ILE A 182 -5.31 11.32 -3.10
N ALA A 183 -5.88 10.12 -3.03
CA ALA A 183 -6.73 9.59 -4.09
C ALA A 183 -7.95 10.49 -4.36
N PHE A 184 -8.55 11.12 -3.34
CA PHE A 184 -9.73 11.97 -3.55
C PHE A 184 -9.39 13.45 -3.74
N GLU A 185 -8.63 14.06 -2.83
CA GLU A 185 -8.39 15.51 -2.82
C GLU A 185 -7.49 15.93 -3.99
N PHE A 186 -6.40 15.19 -4.22
CA PHE A 186 -5.45 15.56 -5.27
C PHE A 186 -6.04 15.34 -6.67
N VAL A 187 -6.83 14.28 -6.85
CA VAL A 187 -7.55 14.03 -8.11
C VAL A 187 -8.60 15.10 -8.36
N ALA A 188 -9.34 15.53 -7.33
CA ALA A 188 -10.30 16.62 -7.45
C ALA A 188 -9.61 17.94 -7.82
N LEU A 189 -8.46 18.25 -7.21
CA LEU A 189 -7.67 19.44 -7.50
C LEU A 189 -7.17 19.46 -8.95
N ILE A 190 -6.65 18.34 -9.45
CA ILE A 190 -6.19 18.22 -10.84
C ILE A 190 -7.36 18.37 -11.81
N ASN A 191 -8.49 17.71 -11.54
CA ASN A 191 -9.67 17.82 -12.40
C ASN A 191 -10.30 19.22 -12.39
N ALA A 192 -10.15 19.99 -11.31
CA ALA A 192 -10.63 21.36 -11.24
C ALA A 192 -9.79 22.30 -12.14
N HIS A 193 -8.46 22.14 -12.12
CA HIS A 193 -7.54 23.02 -12.84
C HIS A 193 -7.20 22.53 -14.26
N GLY A 194 -7.32 21.23 -14.54
CA GLY A 194 -7.02 20.61 -15.83
C GLY A 194 -8.06 20.81 -16.92
N LYS A 195 -9.22 21.43 -16.61
CA LYS A 195 -10.30 21.69 -17.60
C LYS A 195 -9.87 22.56 -18.77
N GLY A 196 -8.95 23.50 -18.55
CA GLY A 196 -8.46 24.40 -19.61
C GLY A 196 -7.51 23.71 -20.59
N SER A 197 -6.84 22.63 -20.15
CA SER A 197 -5.75 21.98 -20.87
C SER A 197 -6.04 20.52 -21.24
N ASN A 198 -7.28 20.07 -21.09
CA ASN A 198 -7.70 18.69 -21.35
C ASN A 198 -6.90 17.63 -20.55
N VAL A 199 -6.42 18.00 -19.35
CA VAL A 199 -5.77 17.08 -18.40
C VAL A 199 -6.82 16.58 -17.41
N SER A 200 -6.83 15.28 -17.17
CA SER A 200 -7.79 14.63 -16.26
C SER A 200 -7.10 13.62 -15.35
N ALA A 201 -7.60 13.44 -14.15
CA ALA A 201 -7.10 12.47 -13.18
C ALA A 201 -8.22 11.54 -12.71
N LYS A 202 -7.86 10.27 -12.47
CA LYS A 202 -8.75 9.27 -11.90
C LYS A 202 -8.08 8.61 -10.70
N TYR A 203 -8.81 8.38 -9.63
CA TYR A 203 -8.29 7.69 -8.45
C TYR A 203 -8.28 6.17 -8.64
N GLY A 204 -7.36 5.49 -7.95
CA GLY A 204 -7.18 4.04 -8.05
C GLY A 204 -8.04 3.26 -7.05
N GLU A 205 -9.21 2.81 -7.50
CA GLU A 205 -10.15 2.02 -6.69
C GLU A 205 -9.56 0.71 -6.17
N LYS A 206 -8.76 0.01 -6.99
CA LYS A 206 -8.21 -1.30 -6.63
C LYS A 206 -7.18 -1.19 -5.51
N LEU A 207 -6.30 -0.17 -5.55
CA LEU A 207 -5.34 0.06 -4.47
C LEU A 207 -6.04 0.42 -3.17
N LEU A 208 -7.02 1.33 -3.21
CA LEU A 208 -7.81 1.68 -2.01
C LEU A 208 -8.51 0.45 -1.42
N GLY A 209 -9.15 -0.37 -2.25
CA GLY A 209 -9.79 -1.60 -1.79
C GLY A 209 -8.81 -2.58 -1.13
N MET A 210 -7.64 -2.79 -1.72
CA MET A 210 -6.61 -3.69 -1.18
C MET A 210 -6.01 -3.18 0.13
N THR A 211 -5.68 -1.90 0.21
CA THR A 211 -5.08 -1.30 1.41
C THR A 211 -6.06 -1.29 2.59
N TRP A 212 -7.34 -0.98 2.36
CA TRP A 212 -8.38 -1.06 3.39
C TRP A 212 -8.71 -2.50 3.80
N ALA A 213 -8.66 -3.46 2.88
CA ALA A 213 -8.78 -4.88 3.22
C ALA A 213 -7.63 -5.35 4.15
N ALA A 214 -6.39 -4.92 3.87
CA ALA A 214 -5.25 -5.19 4.73
C ALA A 214 -5.41 -4.54 6.12
N VAL A 215 -5.87 -3.29 6.19
CA VAL A 215 -6.16 -2.61 7.47
C VAL A 215 -7.22 -3.36 8.26
N GLY A 216 -8.32 -3.78 7.64
CA GLY A 216 -9.37 -4.54 8.30
C GLY A 216 -8.86 -5.87 8.89
N LEU A 217 -8.09 -6.63 8.11
CA LEU A 217 -7.46 -7.87 8.57
C LEU A 217 -6.48 -7.62 9.73
N LEU A 218 -5.66 -6.57 9.65
CA LEU A 218 -4.72 -6.18 10.71
C LEU A 218 -5.42 -5.74 11.99
N LEU A 219 -6.54 -5.02 11.90
CA LEU A 219 -7.35 -4.64 13.06
C LEU A 219 -7.93 -5.87 13.76
N VAL A 220 -8.50 -6.80 12.99
CA VAL A 220 -9.03 -8.06 13.53
C VAL A 220 -7.92 -8.90 14.18
N GLY A 221 -6.77 -9.02 13.53
CA GLY A 221 -5.60 -9.73 14.06
C GLY A 221 -5.03 -9.10 15.33
N SER A 222 -4.96 -7.75 15.35
CA SER A 222 -4.53 -6.95 16.49
C SER A 222 -5.43 -7.17 17.71
N VAL A 223 -6.75 -7.05 17.54
CA VAL A 223 -7.73 -7.29 18.62
C VAL A 223 -7.65 -8.73 19.14
N ALA A 224 -7.58 -9.71 18.23
CA ALA A 224 -7.46 -11.12 18.62
C ALA A 224 -6.17 -11.39 19.42
N CYS A 225 -5.06 -10.80 19.00
CA CYS A 225 -3.78 -10.92 19.70
C CYS A 225 -3.85 -10.26 21.09
N PHE A 226 -4.41 -9.06 21.18
CA PHE A 226 -4.59 -8.34 22.45
C PHE A 226 -5.41 -9.14 23.45
N VAL A 227 -6.56 -9.68 23.03
CA VAL A 227 -7.43 -10.51 23.90
C VAL A 227 -6.70 -11.77 24.37
N ASN A 228 -5.97 -12.44 23.48
CA ASN A 228 -5.27 -13.68 23.84
C ASN A 228 -4.11 -13.45 24.83
N VAL A 229 -3.40 -12.32 24.71
CA VAL A 229 -2.21 -12.04 25.52
C VAL A 229 -2.55 -11.38 26.86
N PHE A 230 -3.46 -10.40 26.86
CA PHE A 230 -3.72 -9.56 28.03
C PHE A 230 -4.98 -9.95 28.81
N VAL A 231 -5.98 -10.53 28.15
CA VAL A 231 -7.25 -10.89 28.82
C VAL A 231 -7.26 -12.35 29.27
N ARG A 232 -6.75 -13.27 28.44
CA ARG A 232 -6.94 -14.72 28.66
C ARG A 232 -5.84 -15.42 29.47
N GLY A 233 -4.74 -14.75 29.80
CA GLY A 233 -3.63 -15.35 30.56
C GLY A 233 -2.97 -16.56 29.88
N PRO A 234 -1.89 -17.12 30.45
CA PRO A 234 -1.27 -18.33 29.91
C PRO A 234 -2.23 -19.51 29.98
N ALA A 235 -2.28 -20.33 28.92
CA ALA A 235 -3.03 -21.58 28.96
C ALA A 235 -2.47 -22.48 30.08
N PRO A 236 -3.32 -23.18 30.86
CA PRO A 236 -2.85 -24.14 31.83
C PRO A 236 -2.00 -25.22 31.13
N PRO A 237 -0.91 -25.70 31.76
CA PRO A 237 -0.12 -26.78 31.20
C PRO A 237 -1.01 -28.01 30.98
N PRO A 238 -0.72 -28.85 29.96
CA PRO A 238 -1.44 -30.09 29.77
C PRO A 238 -1.35 -30.93 31.06
N PRO A 239 -2.43 -31.63 31.46
CA PRO A 239 -2.38 -32.49 32.63
C PRO A 239 -1.26 -33.52 32.42
N MET A 240 -0.38 -33.65 33.41
CA MET A 240 0.56 -34.78 33.45
C MET A 240 -0.26 -36.05 33.41
N GLU A 241 -0.03 -36.86 32.37
CA GLU A 241 -0.54 -38.21 32.31
C GLU A 241 0.03 -38.94 33.54
N LYS A 242 -0.87 -39.35 34.44
CA LYS A 242 -0.50 -40.01 35.68
C LYS A 242 0.08 -41.36 35.26
N GLU A 243 1.40 -41.49 35.33
CA GLU A 243 2.08 -42.76 35.15
C GLU A 243 1.47 -43.74 36.16
N MET A 244 0.75 -44.73 35.64
CA MET A 244 0.11 -45.73 36.46
C MET A 244 1.22 -46.69 36.89
N ASP A 245 1.80 -46.44 38.06
CA ASP A 245 2.73 -47.36 38.69
C ASP A 245 2.06 -48.73 38.82
N ILE A 246 2.56 -49.70 38.05
CA ILE A 246 2.23 -51.12 38.19
C ILE A 246 3.19 -51.69 39.24
N GLU A 247 2.78 -51.65 40.51
CA GLU A 247 3.19 -52.61 41.54
C GLU A 247 1.87 -53.26 42.00
N GLY A 248 1.67 -54.59 42.02
CA GLY A 248 2.58 -55.70 42.26
C GLY A 248 1.83 -56.62 43.20
#